data_AF-A0A925HS22-F1
#
_entry.id   AF-A0A925HS22-F1
#
_cell.length_a   1.000
_cell.length_b   1.000
_cell.length_c   1.000
_cell.angle_alpha   90.00
_cell.angle_beta   90.00
_cell.angle_gamma   90.00
#
_symmetry.space_group_name_H-M   'P 1'
#
loop_
_entity.id
_entity.type
_entity.pdbx_description
1 polymer ?
#
loop_
_entity_poly.entity_id
_entity_poly.type
_entity_poly.pdbx_seq_one_letter_code
_entity_poly.pdbx_strand_id
1 'polypeptide(L)'
;MLPKVLTRLTNKTPAAPAAVNHASKPTASGSVGPVATGATRADAGGTSAIGHSAVVQPIGNILTEPSIHEEVEAGSDVRRSLRTSLEKLEASLDPVERRGDALAFFERISKSGEKTVRQPPAAAQRALDLLRRDVAISDLVKLVEQDPVLAQSLLRFANSAANSTGARSTSLAESIRRVGTQGLRSVILSSMVEGTLCRTGSQYDSMVRQVWEHMVRTAPIARVLAPAFGVVPDEAFTLALLHDVGKLVLFDRLGTLRAELRREVKLTPQLMPRLLGELHEVLGGAAALRWGLGRAAVAVVSSHHRRSDPLEPSLAAECVFIAERLDLAMARGESANLVRWFDEGRLQASYDAVAPLVERIMAPDSGGTGFHF
;
A
#
# COMPACT_ATOMS: atom_id res chain seq x y z
N MET A 1 39.49 20.96 11.63
CA MET A 1 38.52 21.47 12.62
C MET A 1 37.12 21.15 12.13
N LEU A 2 36.48 20.14 12.75
CA LEU A 2 35.10 19.68 12.59
C LEU A 2 34.85 18.76 13.80
N PRO A 3 33.92 19.04 14.73
CA PRO A 3 33.79 18.25 15.94
C PRO A 3 32.88 17.02 15.75
N LYS A 4 33.41 15.91 16.27
CA LYS A 4 32.80 14.60 16.53
C LYS A 4 31.73 14.73 17.62
N VAL A 5 30.52 14.18 17.42
CA VAL A 5 29.67 13.66 18.51
C VAL A 5 28.83 12.49 17.98
N LEU A 6 29.33 11.27 18.13
CA LEU A 6 28.53 10.05 17.99
C LEU A 6 29.28 8.88 18.64
N THR A 7 29.15 8.75 19.97
CA THR A 7 29.26 7.45 20.66
C THR A 7 28.70 7.55 22.06
N ARG A 8 27.65 6.77 22.36
CA ARG A 8 27.57 5.88 23.55
C ARG A 8 26.23 5.13 23.53
N LEU A 9 26.31 3.88 23.09
CA LEU A 9 25.44 2.80 23.55
C LEU A 9 25.83 2.43 24.99
N THR A 10 24.83 2.00 25.78
CA THR A 10 24.78 0.75 26.57
C THR A 10 24.15 0.92 27.95
N ASN A 11 23.23 -0.02 28.21
CA ASN A 11 22.84 -0.62 29.48
C ASN A 11 22.02 0.20 30.50
N LYS A 12 20.73 -0.17 30.63
CA LYS A 12 20.14 -0.64 31.90
C LYS A 12 18.71 -1.18 31.74
N THR A 13 18.55 -2.49 31.86
CA THR A 13 17.49 -3.13 32.69
C THR A 13 18.10 -3.35 34.08
N PRO A 14 17.36 -3.38 35.21
CA PRO A 14 16.22 -4.27 35.54
C PRO A 14 15.04 -3.48 36.18
N ALA A 15 13.88 -3.99 36.62
CA ALA A 15 13.49 -5.24 37.28
C ALA A 15 11.95 -5.40 37.31
N ALA A 16 11.45 -6.65 37.43
CA ALA A 16 10.13 -6.99 37.99
C ALA A 16 10.22 -7.03 39.54
N PRO A 17 9.11 -6.85 40.29
CA PRO A 17 8.22 -7.96 40.70
C PRO A 17 6.72 -7.50 40.74
N ALA A 18 5.67 -8.26 41.05
CA ALA A 18 5.49 -9.40 41.95
C ALA A 18 4.22 -10.20 41.60
N ALA A 19 4.22 -11.47 42.01
CA ALA A 19 3.10 -12.39 41.99
C ALA A 19 2.05 -12.09 43.06
N VAL A 20 0.79 -12.39 42.78
CA VAL A 20 -0.21 -12.79 43.80
C VAL A 20 -1.01 -13.98 43.27
N ASN A 21 -0.83 -15.11 43.95
CA ASN A 21 -1.65 -16.31 43.83
C ASN A 21 -3.06 -16.05 44.39
N HIS A 22 -4.09 -16.63 43.78
CA HIS A 22 -5.11 -17.36 44.53
C HIS A 22 -5.72 -18.47 43.68
N ALA A 23 -5.68 -19.67 44.25
CA ALA A 23 -6.19 -20.92 43.73
C ALA A 23 -7.73 -20.97 43.72
N SER A 24 -8.31 -21.78 42.83
CA SER A 24 -9.31 -22.81 43.17
C SER A 24 -9.65 -23.68 41.93
N LYS A 25 -9.30 -24.97 42.02
CA LYS A 25 -9.93 -26.10 41.29
C LYS A 25 -11.10 -26.63 42.16
N PRO A 26 -12.10 -27.32 41.58
CA PRO A 26 -12.07 -28.80 41.40
C PRO A 26 -12.61 -29.24 40.01
N THR A 27 -11.94 -30.10 39.23
CA THR A 27 -11.97 -31.59 39.20
C THR A 27 -13.33 -32.28 39.00
N ALA A 28 -13.53 -32.87 37.82
CA ALA A 28 -13.99 -34.25 37.54
C ALA A 28 -14.05 -34.41 36.00
N SER A 29 -13.17 -35.15 35.32
CA SER A 29 -13.02 -36.61 35.22
C SER A 29 -14.28 -37.31 34.67
N GLY A 30 -14.15 -37.90 33.47
CA GLY A 30 -15.15 -38.74 32.82
C GLY A 30 -14.70 -39.16 31.42
N SER A 31 -13.92 -40.24 31.37
CA SER A 31 -13.28 -40.85 30.20
C SER A 31 -14.17 -41.88 29.46
N VAL A 32 -13.73 -42.26 28.25
CA VAL A 32 -14.07 -43.47 27.45
C VAL A 32 -15.40 -43.37 26.70
N GLY A 33 -15.59 -43.73 25.42
CA GLY A 33 -14.84 -44.45 24.39
C GLY A 33 -15.79 -44.68 23.19
N PRO A 34 -15.36 -45.36 22.11
CA PRO A 34 -15.88 -45.16 20.74
C PRO A 34 -16.95 -46.17 20.32
N VAL A 35 -17.88 -45.80 19.43
CA VAL A 35 -18.70 -46.75 18.64
C VAL A 35 -19.00 -46.22 17.24
N ALA A 36 -19.02 -47.18 16.32
CA ALA A 36 -18.93 -47.11 14.87
C ALA A 36 -20.26 -46.82 14.11
N THR A 37 -20.07 -46.53 12.80
CA THR A 37 -20.87 -46.94 11.63
C THR A 37 -22.39 -46.74 11.62
N GLY A 38 -22.85 -45.98 10.63
CA GLY A 38 -24.24 -45.99 10.18
C GLY A 38 -24.40 -45.23 8.87
N ALA A 39 -24.30 -45.94 7.74
CA ALA A 39 -24.70 -45.44 6.45
C ALA A 39 -26.24 -45.32 6.40
N THR A 40 -26.75 -44.14 6.02
CA THR A 40 -28.09 -44.02 5.44
C THR A 40 -28.07 -43.00 4.32
N ARG A 41 -28.57 -43.47 3.18
CA ARG A 41 -28.74 -42.81 1.90
C ARG A 41 -30.09 -42.09 1.88
N ALA A 42 -30.17 -41.04 1.06
CA ALA A 42 -31.34 -40.31 0.59
C ALA A 42 -31.96 -39.30 1.58
N ASP A 43 -31.87 -38.01 1.23
CA ASP A 43 -33.03 -37.35 0.65
C ASP A 43 -32.62 -36.18 -0.25
N ALA A 44 -33.39 -36.00 -1.32
CA ALA A 44 -33.20 -35.02 -2.35
C ALA A 44 -33.71 -33.65 -1.88
N GLY A 45 -32.81 -32.68 -1.74
CA GLY A 45 -33.14 -31.27 -1.51
C GLY A 45 -32.45 -30.42 -2.55
N GLY A 46 -33.16 -30.07 -3.62
CA GLY A 46 -32.67 -29.17 -4.65
C GLY A 46 -32.42 -27.78 -4.07
N THR A 47 -31.15 -27.41 -3.95
CA THR A 47 -30.72 -26.02 -3.87
C THR A 47 -29.90 -25.73 -5.12
N SER A 48 -30.48 -24.88 -5.96
CA SER A 48 -29.88 -24.27 -7.14
C SER A 48 -28.55 -23.63 -6.76
N ALA A 49 -27.45 -24.35 -6.98
CA ALA A 49 -26.12 -23.80 -6.99
C ALA A 49 -26.01 -22.86 -8.18
N ILE A 50 -26.27 -21.57 -7.96
CA ILE A 50 -25.85 -20.53 -8.89
C ILE A 50 -24.33 -20.40 -8.73
N GLY A 51 -23.61 -21.35 -9.31
CA GLY A 51 -22.17 -21.27 -9.50
C GLY A 51 -21.88 -20.19 -10.54
N HIS A 52 -21.81 -18.93 -10.11
CA HIS A 52 -21.01 -17.95 -10.84
C HIS A 52 -19.54 -18.27 -10.54
N SER A 53 -18.99 -19.24 -11.29
CA SER A 53 -17.56 -19.26 -11.54
C SER A 53 -17.28 -18.01 -12.38
N ALA A 54 -17.11 -16.88 -11.68
CA ALA A 54 -16.57 -15.67 -12.28
C ALA A 54 -15.16 -16.04 -12.70
N VAL A 55 -14.99 -16.28 -13.99
CA VAL A 55 -13.68 -16.39 -14.62
C VAL A 55 -12.98 -15.06 -14.33
N VAL A 56 -12.09 -15.07 -13.34
CA VAL A 56 -11.21 -13.94 -13.05
C VAL A 56 -10.33 -13.80 -14.27
N GLN A 57 -10.66 -12.82 -15.12
CA GLN A 57 -9.84 -12.49 -16.27
C GLN A 57 -8.45 -12.10 -15.76
N PRO A 58 -7.36 -12.57 -16.39
CA PRO A 58 -6.04 -12.06 -16.10
C PRO A 58 -6.09 -10.54 -16.26
N ILE A 59 -5.67 -9.81 -15.22
CA ILE A 59 -5.59 -8.36 -15.26
C ILE A 59 -4.76 -8.00 -16.50
N GLY A 60 -5.33 -7.19 -17.40
CA GLY A 60 -4.56 -6.56 -18.46
C GLY A 60 -3.36 -5.89 -17.81
N ASN A 61 -2.17 -6.28 -18.24
CA ASN A 61 -0.89 -5.82 -17.71
C ASN A 61 -0.98 -4.33 -17.30
N ILE A 62 -0.52 -3.90 -16.11
CA ILE A 62 -0.47 -2.46 -15.76
C ILE A 62 0.28 -1.62 -16.82
N LEU A 63 1.02 -2.30 -17.69
CA LEU A 63 1.75 -1.77 -18.83
C LEU A 63 0.96 -1.63 -20.13
N THR A 64 -0.20 -2.26 -20.30
CA THR A 64 -1.01 -2.03 -21.50
C THR A 64 -1.55 -0.61 -21.45
N GLU A 65 -1.33 0.15 -22.54
CA GLU A 65 -1.94 1.47 -22.69
C GLU A 65 -3.45 1.30 -22.46
N PRO A 66 -4.03 1.97 -21.44
CA PRO A 66 -5.48 2.07 -21.38
C PRO A 66 -5.92 2.74 -22.68
N SER A 67 -6.98 2.21 -23.28
CA SER A 67 -7.62 2.91 -24.38
C SER A 67 -8.03 4.31 -23.92
N ILE A 68 -8.09 5.27 -24.85
CA ILE A 68 -8.55 6.64 -24.54
C ILE A 68 -9.91 6.61 -23.82
N HIS A 69 -10.77 5.65 -24.16
CA HIS A 69 -12.05 5.46 -23.49
C HIS A 69 -11.90 5.03 -22.02
N GLU A 70 -11.02 4.08 -21.72
CA GLU A 70 -10.76 3.62 -20.35
C GLU A 70 -10.13 4.72 -19.48
N GLU A 71 -9.26 5.57 -20.04
CA GLU A 71 -8.70 6.71 -19.31
C GLU A 71 -9.78 7.76 -18.99
N VAL A 72 -10.65 8.05 -19.96
CA VAL A 72 -11.74 9.02 -19.80
C VAL A 72 -12.75 8.53 -18.76
N GLU A 73 -13.10 7.24 -18.80
CA GLU A 73 -14.01 6.62 -17.85
C GLU A 73 -13.40 6.57 -16.45
N ALA A 74 -12.16 6.08 -16.30
CA ALA A 74 -11.46 6.06 -15.02
C ALA A 74 -11.36 7.46 -14.40
N GLY A 75 -11.10 8.50 -15.20
CA GLY A 75 -11.15 9.89 -14.73
C GLY A 75 -12.53 10.37 -14.34
N SER A 76 -13.57 9.97 -15.06
CA SER A 76 -14.96 10.29 -14.69
C SER A 76 -15.32 9.70 -13.32
N ASP A 77 -14.92 8.46 -13.08
CA ASP A 77 -15.19 7.73 -11.84
C ASP A 77 -14.40 8.31 -10.67
N VAL A 78 -13.10 8.57 -10.84
CA VAL A 78 -12.27 9.21 -9.81
C VAL A 78 -12.84 10.59 -9.42
N ARG A 79 -13.20 11.44 -10.40
CA ARG A 79 -13.82 12.75 -10.11
C ARG A 79 -15.14 12.60 -9.36
N ARG A 80 -15.98 11.64 -9.75
CA ARG A 80 -17.26 11.39 -9.08
C ARG A 80 -17.05 10.95 -7.64
N SER A 81 -16.20 9.96 -7.41
CA SER A 81 -15.88 9.43 -6.08
C SER A 81 -15.27 10.51 -5.17
N LEU A 82 -14.39 11.37 -5.72
CA LEU A 82 -13.75 12.43 -4.94
C LEU A 82 -14.78 13.46 -4.49
N ARG A 83 -15.63 13.89 -5.41
CA ARG A 83 -16.72 14.82 -5.12
C ARG A 83 -17.65 14.26 -4.05
N THR A 84 -18.12 13.01 -4.21
CA THR A 84 -19.03 12.37 -3.24
C THR A 84 -18.39 12.22 -1.85
N SER A 85 -17.11 11.86 -1.79
CA SER A 85 -16.40 11.72 -0.50
C SER A 85 -16.22 13.06 0.20
N LEU A 86 -15.93 14.13 -0.56
CA LEU A 86 -15.84 15.50 -0.03
C LEU A 86 -17.20 16.00 0.45
N GLU A 87 -18.27 15.81 -0.33
CA GLU A 87 -19.65 16.18 0.05
C GLU A 87 -20.08 15.48 1.34
N LYS A 88 -19.82 14.18 1.47
CA LYS A 88 -20.09 13.38 2.68
C LYS A 88 -19.32 13.92 3.89
N LEU A 89 -18.02 14.18 3.72
CA LEU A 89 -17.17 14.72 4.79
C LEU A 89 -17.65 16.10 5.25
N GLU A 90 -17.92 17.01 4.31
CA GLU A 90 -18.40 18.36 4.60
C GLU A 90 -19.75 18.35 5.32
N ALA A 91 -20.68 17.49 4.89
CA ALA A 91 -21.96 17.31 5.56
C ALA A 91 -21.81 16.79 7.00
N SER A 92 -20.79 15.98 7.26
CA SER A 92 -20.51 15.38 8.57
C SER A 92 -19.71 16.25 9.55
N LEU A 93 -19.36 17.49 9.17
CA LEU A 93 -18.61 18.39 10.04
C LEU A 93 -19.47 18.93 11.19
N ASP A 94 -18.95 18.81 12.41
CA ASP A 94 -19.57 19.39 13.60
C ASP A 94 -19.38 20.94 13.68
N PRO A 95 -20.10 21.65 14.57
CA PRO A 95 -19.97 23.11 14.70
C PRO A 95 -18.56 23.60 15.07
N VAL A 96 -17.76 22.82 15.80
CA VAL A 96 -16.37 23.15 16.17
C VAL A 96 -15.48 23.03 14.94
N GLU A 97 -15.61 21.94 14.18
CA GLU A 97 -14.86 21.67 12.96
C GLU A 97 -15.12 22.74 11.89
N ARG A 98 -16.37 23.18 11.74
CA ARG A 98 -16.77 24.25 10.81
C ARG A 98 -16.17 25.62 11.14
N ARG A 99 -15.84 25.89 12.41
CA ARG A 99 -15.17 27.14 12.83
C ARG A 99 -13.65 27.11 12.63
N GLY A 100 -13.08 25.93 12.38
CA GLY A 100 -11.66 25.76 12.07
C GLY A 100 -11.36 26.03 10.58
N ASP A 101 -10.25 25.47 10.11
CA ASP A 101 -9.82 25.61 8.71
C ASP A 101 -10.32 24.46 7.81
N ALA A 102 -11.21 23.60 8.30
CA ALA A 102 -11.71 22.42 7.59
C ALA A 102 -12.38 22.76 6.26
N LEU A 103 -13.28 23.76 6.26
CA LEU A 103 -13.99 24.19 5.05
C LEU A 103 -13.03 24.78 4.00
N ALA A 104 -12.08 25.61 4.43
CA ALA A 104 -11.05 26.16 3.54
C ALA A 104 -10.16 25.07 2.93
N PHE A 105 -9.88 24.01 3.70
CA PHE A 105 -9.15 22.84 3.23
C PHE A 105 -9.96 22.06 2.18
N PHE A 106 -11.25 21.82 2.44
CA PHE A 106 -12.13 21.10 1.50
C PHE A 106 -12.34 21.87 0.20
N GLU A 107 -12.61 23.16 0.30
CA GLU A 107 -12.80 24.03 -0.86
C GLU A 107 -11.59 23.96 -1.81
N ARG A 108 -10.37 23.88 -1.27
CA ARG A 108 -9.14 23.75 -2.08
C ARG A 108 -9.07 22.44 -2.83
N ILE A 109 -9.39 21.33 -2.16
CA ILE A 109 -9.40 20.00 -2.79
C ILE A 109 -10.52 19.95 -3.83
N SER A 110 -11.72 20.45 -3.51
CA SER A 110 -12.88 20.50 -4.42
C SER A 110 -12.59 21.34 -5.67
N LYS A 111 -12.03 22.55 -5.52
CA LYS A 111 -11.66 23.43 -6.64
C LYS A 111 -10.60 22.82 -7.54
N SER A 112 -9.65 22.10 -6.96
CA SER A 112 -8.56 21.48 -7.71
C SER A 112 -8.97 20.12 -8.30
N GLY A 113 -9.92 19.41 -7.69
CA GLY A 113 -10.32 18.05 -8.07
C GLY A 113 -9.11 17.13 -8.16
N GLU A 114 -8.98 16.40 -9.27
CA GLU A 114 -7.80 15.57 -9.54
C GLU A 114 -6.51 16.40 -9.62
N LYS A 115 -6.58 17.69 -9.99
CA LYS A 115 -5.42 18.61 -10.06
C LYS A 115 -4.76 18.86 -8.70
N THR A 116 -5.41 18.43 -7.61
CA THR A 116 -4.87 18.40 -6.24
C THR A 116 -3.55 17.63 -6.15
N VAL A 117 -3.42 16.53 -6.91
CA VAL A 117 -2.17 15.76 -6.97
C VAL A 117 -1.07 16.59 -7.64
N ARG A 118 0.21 16.39 -7.34
CA ARG A 118 1.27 17.03 -8.16
C ARG A 118 1.59 16.14 -9.35
N GLN A 119 1.85 16.76 -10.51
CA GLN A 119 2.47 16.00 -11.60
C GLN A 119 3.90 15.62 -11.19
N PRO A 120 4.40 14.46 -11.64
CA PRO A 120 5.80 14.11 -11.48
C PRO A 120 6.69 15.16 -12.15
N PRO A 121 7.95 15.32 -11.70
CA PRO A 121 8.93 16.08 -12.47
C PRO A 121 8.98 15.58 -13.92
N ALA A 122 9.14 16.49 -14.89
CA ALA A 122 9.08 16.14 -16.31
C ALA A 122 10.09 15.05 -16.73
N ALA A 123 11.22 14.92 -16.04
CA ALA A 123 12.16 13.82 -16.24
C ALA A 123 11.57 12.46 -15.83
N ALA A 124 10.95 12.38 -14.65
CA ALA A 124 10.29 11.17 -14.18
C ALA A 124 9.09 10.79 -15.06
N GLN A 125 8.29 11.77 -15.50
CA GLN A 125 7.19 11.50 -16.43
C GLN A 125 7.69 10.93 -17.76
N ARG A 126 8.71 11.54 -18.37
CA ARG A 126 9.34 11.01 -19.59
C ARG A 126 9.89 9.60 -19.39
N ALA A 127 10.40 9.28 -18.21
CA ALA A 127 10.88 7.95 -17.87
C ALA A 127 9.76 6.92 -17.84
N LEU A 128 8.65 7.25 -17.18
CA LEU A 128 7.46 6.41 -17.14
C LEU A 128 6.90 6.20 -18.54
N ASP A 129 6.88 7.24 -19.37
CA ASP A 129 6.40 7.17 -20.76
C ASP A 129 7.29 6.28 -21.63
N LEU A 130 8.63 6.38 -21.49
CA LEU A 130 9.58 5.51 -22.21
C LEU A 130 9.44 4.05 -21.79
N LEU A 131 9.22 3.80 -20.50
CA LEU A 131 9.02 2.45 -19.96
C LEU A 131 7.72 1.78 -20.42
N ARG A 132 6.82 2.49 -21.12
CA ARG A 132 5.65 1.88 -21.77
C ARG A 132 5.99 1.19 -23.09
N ARG A 133 7.16 1.47 -23.68
CA ARG A 133 7.59 0.92 -24.97
C ARG A 133 8.68 -0.10 -24.75
N ASP A 134 8.92 -0.95 -25.75
CA ASP A 134 10.12 -1.78 -25.77
C ASP A 134 11.33 -0.88 -26.08
N VAL A 135 12.09 -0.52 -25.05
CA VAL A 135 13.19 0.44 -25.11
C VAL A 135 14.52 -0.21 -24.78
N ALA A 136 15.54 0.19 -25.52
CA ALA A 136 16.90 -0.26 -25.24
C ALA A 136 17.35 0.24 -23.87
N ILE A 137 18.07 -0.61 -23.12
CA ILE A 137 18.63 -0.26 -21.81
C ILE A 137 19.49 1.00 -21.89
N SER A 138 20.19 1.24 -23.01
CA SER A 138 20.98 2.45 -23.22
C SER A 138 20.18 3.74 -23.11
N ASP A 139 18.93 3.74 -23.56
CA ASP A 139 18.08 4.94 -23.51
C ASP A 139 17.55 5.19 -22.09
N LEU A 140 17.27 4.11 -21.35
CA LEU A 140 16.95 4.17 -19.93
C LEU A 140 18.14 4.68 -19.10
N VAL A 141 19.36 4.22 -19.40
CA VAL A 141 20.58 4.70 -18.74
C VAL A 141 20.75 6.21 -18.94
N LYS A 142 20.69 6.69 -20.19
CA LYS A 142 20.81 8.13 -20.50
C LYS A 142 19.78 8.98 -19.77
N LEU A 143 18.59 8.44 -19.54
CA LEU A 143 17.57 9.14 -18.78
C LEU A 143 17.94 9.22 -17.29
N VAL A 144 18.32 8.08 -16.70
CA VAL A 144 18.65 8.01 -15.27
C VAL A 144 19.89 8.84 -14.96
N GLU A 145 20.85 8.93 -15.88
CA GLU A 145 22.04 9.77 -15.76
C GLU A 145 21.74 11.27 -15.64
N GLN A 146 20.57 11.73 -16.08
CA GLN A 146 20.16 13.13 -15.98
C GLN A 146 19.71 13.51 -14.55
N ASP A 147 19.47 12.53 -13.68
CA ASP A 147 18.98 12.74 -12.32
C ASP A 147 19.83 11.94 -11.31
N PRO A 148 20.80 12.58 -10.63
CA PRO A 148 21.65 11.92 -9.64
C PRO A 148 20.88 11.27 -8.47
N VAL A 149 19.71 11.82 -8.10
CA VAL A 149 18.88 11.28 -7.02
C VAL A 149 18.22 9.99 -7.48
N LEU A 150 17.71 9.96 -8.71
CA LEU A 150 17.15 8.75 -9.31
C LEU A 150 18.24 7.68 -9.52
N ALA A 151 19.42 8.07 -10.02
CA ALA A 151 20.56 7.18 -10.18
C ALA A 151 20.99 6.53 -8.85
N GLN A 152 21.06 7.31 -7.78
CA GLN A 152 21.37 6.79 -6.45
C GLN A 152 20.26 5.85 -5.95
N SER A 153 19.00 6.21 -6.15
CA SER A 153 17.85 5.40 -5.75
C SER A 153 17.83 4.05 -6.46
N LEU A 154 18.12 4.03 -7.77
CA LEU A 154 18.26 2.80 -8.56
C LEU A 154 19.41 1.94 -8.05
N LEU A 155 20.58 2.52 -7.80
CA LEU A 155 21.73 1.77 -7.27
C LEU A 155 21.45 1.19 -5.88
N ARG A 156 20.77 1.93 -5.01
CA ARG A 156 20.33 1.41 -3.70
C ARG A 156 19.35 0.26 -3.87
N PHE A 157 18.35 0.44 -4.72
CA PHE A 157 17.31 -0.56 -4.95
C PHE A 157 17.89 -1.85 -5.55
N ALA A 158 18.72 -1.76 -6.60
CA ALA A 158 19.36 -2.92 -7.24
C ALA A 158 20.33 -3.68 -6.32
N ASN A 159 20.80 -3.04 -5.24
CA ASN A 159 21.70 -3.63 -4.26
C ASN A 159 21.01 -3.94 -2.92
N SER A 160 19.70 -3.77 -2.82
CA SER A 160 18.92 -4.18 -1.64
C SER A 160 18.92 -5.70 -1.48
N ALA A 161 18.70 -6.18 -0.25
CA ALA A 161 18.65 -7.62 0.05
C ALA A 161 17.67 -8.38 -0.84
N ALA A 162 16.57 -7.74 -1.22
CA ALA A 162 15.54 -8.31 -2.09
C ALA A 162 15.94 -8.43 -3.57
N ASN A 163 16.90 -7.63 -4.06
CA ASN A 163 17.25 -7.59 -5.49
C ASN A 163 18.71 -7.99 -5.77
N SER A 164 19.56 -8.11 -4.74
CA SER A 164 20.98 -8.45 -4.89
C SER A 164 21.18 -9.94 -5.19
N THR A 165 21.70 -10.26 -6.37
CA THR A 165 22.12 -11.63 -6.74
C THR A 165 23.62 -11.64 -6.99
N GLY A 166 24.41 -11.91 -5.94
CA GLY A 166 25.87 -11.95 -6.03
C GLY A 166 26.53 -10.59 -5.82
N ALA A 167 27.46 -10.22 -6.71
CA ALA A 167 28.27 -9.01 -6.54
C ALA A 167 27.43 -7.72 -6.54
N ARG A 168 27.92 -6.68 -5.85
CA ARG A 168 27.28 -5.37 -5.83
C ARG A 168 27.32 -4.75 -7.23
N SER A 169 26.17 -4.31 -7.72
CA SER A 169 26.07 -3.54 -8.96
C SER A 169 26.68 -2.16 -8.76
N THR A 170 27.61 -1.77 -9.64
CA THR A 170 28.32 -0.48 -9.59
C THR A 170 27.98 0.44 -10.77
N SER A 171 27.21 -0.04 -11.74
CA SER A 171 26.80 0.75 -12.93
C SER A 171 25.28 0.82 -13.07
N LEU A 172 24.79 1.88 -13.73
CA LEU A 172 23.35 2.03 -14.00
C LEU A 172 22.84 0.94 -14.94
N ALA A 173 23.60 0.62 -16.00
CA ALA A 173 23.22 -0.42 -16.96
C ALA A 173 23.08 -1.81 -16.30
N GLU A 174 24.00 -2.17 -15.40
CA GLU A 174 23.90 -3.41 -14.64
C GLU A 174 22.72 -3.39 -13.68
N SER A 175 22.48 -2.26 -13.02
CA SER A 175 21.35 -2.10 -12.11
C SER A 175 20.01 -2.27 -12.82
N ILE A 176 19.84 -1.65 -14.00
CA ILE A 176 18.64 -1.79 -14.83
C ILE A 176 18.47 -3.23 -15.32
N ARG A 177 19.54 -3.91 -15.76
CA ARG A 177 19.47 -5.33 -16.14
C ARG A 177 19.03 -6.22 -14.99
N ARG A 178 19.51 -5.92 -13.78
CA ARG A 178 19.21 -6.69 -12.57
C ARG A 178 17.77 -6.55 -12.13
N VAL A 179 17.26 -5.32 -12.09
CA VAL A 179 15.89 -5.04 -11.59
C VAL A 179 14.84 -5.05 -12.69
N GLY A 180 15.25 -5.06 -13.95
CA GLY A 180 14.37 -4.97 -15.11
C GLY A 180 13.69 -3.61 -15.27
N THR A 181 12.85 -3.50 -16.30
CA THR A 181 12.05 -2.30 -16.56
C THR A 181 11.00 -2.05 -15.49
N GLN A 182 10.43 -3.12 -14.91
CA GLN A 182 9.46 -3.02 -13.83
C GLN A 182 10.09 -2.51 -12.54
N GLY A 183 11.23 -3.07 -12.12
CA GLY A 183 11.95 -2.56 -10.96
C GLY A 183 12.41 -1.11 -11.14
N LEU A 184 12.86 -0.71 -12.35
CA LEU A 184 13.18 0.69 -12.63
C LEU A 184 11.95 1.60 -12.51
N ARG A 185 10.78 1.15 -12.98
CA ARG A 185 9.51 1.86 -12.81
C ARG A 185 9.19 2.06 -11.33
N SER A 186 9.31 1.00 -10.52
CA SER A 186 9.09 1.08 -9.07
C SER A 186 10.04 2.10 -8.42
N VAL A 187 11.31 2.15 -8.83
CA VAL A 187 12.28 3.14 -8.35
C VAL A 187 11.86 4.57 -8.72
N ILE A 188 11.50 4.81 -9.98
CA ILE A 188 11.06 6.14 -10.45
C ILE A 188 9.85 6.61 -9.64
N LEU A 189 8.84 5.74 -9.48
CA LEU A 189 7.63 6.05 -8.72
C LEU A 189 7.95 6.27 -7.23
N SER A 190 8.80 5.43 -6.64
CA SER A 190 9.28 5.60 -5.26
C SER A 190 9.96 6.95 -5.07
N SER A 191 10.89 7.32 -5.95
CA SER A 191 11.62 8.59 -5.88
C SER A 191 10.70 9.79 -6.10
N MET A 192 9.67 9.65 -6.94
CA MET A 192 8.63 10.67 -7.11
C MET A 192 7.84 10.88 -5.82
N VAL A 193 7.36 9.79 -5.21
CA VAL A 193 6.59 9.86 -3.97
C VAL A 193 7.45 10.42 -2.85
N GLU A 194 8.70 9.96 -2.72
CA GLU A 194 9.68 10.48 -1.76
C GLU A 194 9.94 11.99 -1.97
N GLY A 195 10.09 12.42 -3.23
CA GLY A 195 10.23 13.84 -3.58
C GLY A 195 8.98 14.67 -3.25
N THR A 196 7.79 14.06 -3.26
CA THR A 196 6.54 14.71 -2.82
C THR A 196 6.35 14.71 -1.30
N LEU A 197 7.21 14.04 -0.51
CA LEU A 197 7.26 14.17 0.95
C LEU A 197 7.80 15.53 1.40
N CYS A 198 7.34 16.62 0.76
CA CYS A 198 7.51 17.96 1.25
C CYS A 198 7.03 17.97 2.70
N ARG A 199 7.99 18.16 3.62
CA ARG A 199 7.72 18.34 5.06
C ARG A 199 6.56 19.30 5.13
N THR A 200 5.44 18.86 5.70
CA THR A 200 4.28 19.73 5.90
C THR A 200 4.68 20.95 6.73
N GLY A 201 5.81 20.84 7.44
CA GLY A 201 6.33 21.85 8.34
C GLY A 201 5.42 22.02 9.53
N SER A 202 4.57 21.03 9.79
CA SER A 202 3.45 21.07 10.73
C SER A 202 3.54 19.92 11.72
N GLN A 203 2.61 19.88 12.67
CA GLN A 203 2.48 18.80 13.65
C GLN A 203 2.29 17.39 13.03
N TYR A 204 2.01 17.29 11.73
CA TYR A 204 1.73 16.01 11.04
C TYR A 204 2.97 15.36 10.39
N ASP A 205 4.16 15.96 10.49
CA ASP A 205 5.39 15.43 9.88
C ASP A 205 5.74 14.00 10.36
N SER A 206 5.38 13.64 11.60
CA SER A 206 5.55 12.27 12.11
C SER A 206 4.61 11.28 11.40
N MET A 207 3.36 11.66 11.15
CA MET A 207 2.38 10.83 10.44
C MET A 207 2.79 10.65 8.97
N VAL A 208 3.32 11.68 8.32
CA VAL A 208 3.87 11.59 6.95
C VAL A 208 4.94 10.51 6.87
N ARG A 209 5.88 10.50 7.84
CA ARG A 209 6.93 9.49 7.91
C ARG A 209 6.36 8.10 8.13
N GLN A 210 5.40 7.95 9.06
CA GLN A 210 4.77 6.65 9.34
C GLN A 210 4.05 6.08 8.12
N VAL A 211 3.35 6.92 7.36
CA VAL A 211 2.69 6.52 6.10
C VAL A 211 3.72 6.04 5.08
N TRP A 212 4.80 6.80 4.89
CA TRP A 212 5.87 6.39 3.98
C TRP A 212 6.52 5.06 4.39
N GLU A 213 6.88 4.92 5.67
CA GLU A 213 7.46 3.69 6.20
C GLU A 213 6.50 2.50 6.02
N HIS A 214 5.20 2.70 6.25
CA HIS A 214 4.18 1.68 5.99
C HIS A 214 4.15 1.26 4.52
N MET A 215 4.05 2.20 3.58
CA MET A 215 4.07 1.90 2.14
C MET A 215 5.33 1.12 1.72
N VAL A 216 6.50 1.52 2.24
CA VAL A 216 7.79 0.87 1.95
C VAL A 216 7.88 -0.54 2.54
N ARG A 217 7.30 -0.80 3.71
CA ARG A 217 7.26 -2.16 4.30
C ARG A 217 6.22 -3.07 3.64
N THR A 218 5.08 -2.52 3.23
CA THR A 218 3.99 -3.27 2.57
C THR A 218 4.39 -3.72 1.16
N ALA A 219 5.12 -2.90 0.41
CA ALA A 219 5.53 -3.19 -0.97
C ALA A 219 6.24 -4.54 -1.16
N PRO A 220 7.31 -4.87 -0.40
CA PRO A 220 7.98 -6.16 -0.57
C PRO A 220 7.16 -7.35 -0.04
N ILE A 221 6.28 -7.15 0.93
CA ILE A 221 5.32 -8.20 1.36
C ILE A 221 4.41 -8.56 0.18
N ALA A 222 3.83 -7.57 -0.49
CA ALA A 222 2.97 -7.79 -1.66
C ALA A 222 3.72 -8.51 -2.79
N ARG A 223 4.99 -8.16 -3.02
CA ARG A 223 5.86 -8.85 -4.00
C ARG A 223 5.99 -10.35 -3.71
N VAL A 224 6.22 -10.71 -2.44
CA VAL A 224 6.36 -12.13 -2.03
C VAL A 224 5.04 -12.89 -2.16
N LEU A 225 3.92 -12.22 -1.88
CA LEU A 225 2.59 -12.81 -1.97
C LEU A 225 2.09 -12.96 -3.41
N ALA A 226 2.53 -12.08 -4.33
CA ALA A 226 2.03 -11.97 -5.69
C ALA A 226 1.85 -13.30 -6.45
N PRO A 227 2.77 -14.28 -6.39
CA PRO A 227 2.60 -15.56 -7.08
C PRO A 227 1.35 -16.35 -6.63
N ALA A 228 0.97 -16.27 -5.35
CA ALA A 228 -0.25 -16.93 -4.85
C ALA A 228 -1.55 -16.29 -5.37
N PHE A 229 -1.46 -15.04 -5.84
CA PHE A 229 -2.55 -14.30 -6.47
C PHE A 229 -2.48 -14.33 -7.99
N GLY A 230 -1.47 -14.98 -8.59
CA GLY A 230 -1.25 -14.95 -10.05
C GLY A 230 -0.87 -13.56 -10.58
N VAL A 231 -0.33 -12.68 -9.73
CA VAL A 231 0.04 -11.31 -10.07
C VAL A 231 1.55 -11.24 -10.30
N VAL A 232 1.99 -10.39 -11.22
CA VAL A 232 3.42 -10.15 -11.44
C VAL A 232 4.04 -9.53 -10.17
N PRO A 233 5.13 -10.09 -9.61
CA PRO A 233 5.69 -9.62 -8.33
C PRO A 233 6.04 -8.12 -8.29
N ASP A 234 6.62 -7.57 -9.36
CA ASP A 234 6.98 -6.15 -9.41
C ASP A 234 5.77 -5.23 -9.59
N GLU A 235 4.71 -5.76 -10.19
CA GLU A 235 3.44 -5.06 -10.30
C GLU A 235 2.79 -4.93 -8.91
N ALA A 236 2.67 -6.04 -8.18
CA ALA A 236 2.18 -6.05 -6.81
C ALA A 236 3.03 -5.15 -5.89
N PHE A 237 4.37 -5.18 -6.04
CA PHE A 237 5.27 -4.28 -5.33
C PHE A 237 4.91 -2.81 -5.58
N THR A 238 4.75 -2.43 -6.85
CA THR A 238 4.47 -1.04 -7.23
C THR A 238 3.10 -0.58 -6.72
N LEU A 239 2.08 -1.42 -6.85
CA LEU A 239 0.74 -1.14 -6.33
C LEU A 239 0.73 -0.95 -4.82
N ALA A 240 1.37 -1.86 -4.08
CA ALA A 240 1.50 -1.76 -2.64
C ALA A 240 2.37 -0.57 -2.20
N LEU A 241 3.38 -0.18 -2.97
CA LEU A 241 4.15 1.03 -2.69
C LEU A 241 3.30 2.30 -2.86
N LEU A 242 2.25 2.27 -3.67
CA LEU A 242 1.42 3.43 -3.99
C LEU A 242 0.05 3.43 -3.30
N HIS A 243 -0.34 2.34 -2.63
CA HIS A 243 -1.69 2.16 -2.11
C HIS A 243 -2.15 3.32 -1.21
N ASP A 244 -1.23 3.87 -0.43
CA ASP A 244 -1.49 4.92 0.56
C ASP A 244 -1.08 6.32 0.13
N VAL A 245 -0.72 6.50 -1.14
CA VAL A 245 -0.18 7.77 -1.66
C VAL A 245 -1.16 8.94 -1.51
N GLY A 246 -2.48 8.68 -1.48
CA GLY A 246 -3.48 9.70 -1.23
C GLY A 246 -3.38 10.34 0.16
N LYS A 247 -2.86 9.63 1.18
CA LYS A 247 -2.55 10.22 2.50
C LYS A 247 -1.45 11.28 2.36
N LEU A 248 -0.43 11.00 1.56
CA LEU A 248 0.66 11.96 1.28
C LEU A 248 0.17 13.18 0.50
N VAL A 249 -0.76 12.98 -0.45
CA VAL A 249 -1.42 14.09 -1.17
C VAL A 249 -2.15 15.02 -0.18
N LEU A 250 -2.89 14.47 0.79
CA LEU A 250 -3.58 15.28 1.80
C LEU A 250 -2.59 16.09 2.64
N PHE A 251 -1.49 15.49 3.07
CA PHE A 251 -0.44 16.18 3.83
C PHE A 251 0.24 17.29 3.01
N ASP A 252 0.55 17.07 1.73
CA ASP A 252 1.09 18.11 0.84
C ASP A 252 0.12 19.29 0.68
N ARG A 253 -1.19 19.02 0.54
CA ARG A 253 -2.21 20.08 0.50
C ARG A 253 -2.30 20.84 1.81
N LEU A 254 -2.13 20.16 2.93
CA LEU A 254 -2.14 20.78 4.24
C LEU A 254 -0.92 21.68 4.44
N GLY A 255 0.26 21.24 4.00
CA GLY A 255 1.48 22.05 3.98
C GLY A 255 1.34 23.29 3.09
N THR A 256 0.66 23.15 1.94
CA THR A 256 0.35 24.27 1.05
C THR A 256 -0.57 25.28 1.75
N LEU A 257 -1.67 24.83 2.35
CA LEU A 257 -2.60 25.70 3.09
C LEU A 257 -1.90 26.39 4.26
N ARG A 258 -1.07 25.67 5.01
CA ARG A 258 -0.25 26.23 6.09
C ARG A 258 0.64 27.37 5.59
N ALA A 259 1.36 27.16 4.48
CA ALA A 259 2.28 28.15 3.93
C ALA A 259 1.56 29.43 3.52
N GLU A 260 0.36 29.32 2.95
CA GLU A 260 -0.47 30.46 2.55
C GLU A 260 -1.06 31.20 3.75
N LEU A 261 -1.57 30.47 4.75
CA LEU A 261 -2.09 31.05 5.99
C LEU A 261 -0.99 31.66 6.87
N ARG A 262 0.27 31.26 6.67
CA ARG A 262 1.44 31.64 7.49
C ARG A 262 1.23 31.34 8.98
N ARG A 263 0.49 30.27 9.29
CA ARG A 263 0.23 29.75 10.65
C ARG A 263 -0.14 28.27 10.58
N GLU A 264 -0.17 27.59 11.73
CA GLU A 264 -0.73 26.23 11.81
C GLU A 264 -2.17 26.20 11.30
N VAL A 265 -2.49 25.12 10.58
CA VAL A 265 -3.86 24.83 10.14
C VAL A 265 -4.62 24.24 11.33
N LYS A 266 -5.74 24.86 11.68
CA LYS A 266 -6.59 24.50 12.80
C LYS A 266 -7.61 23.44 12.35
N LEU A 267 -7.21 22.18 12.50
CA LEU A 267 -8.10 21.03 12.40
C LEU A 267 -8.29 20.42 13.79
N THR A 268 -9.47 19.89 14.08
CA THR A 268 -9.68 19.13 15.32
C THR A 268 -8.85 17.83 15.27
N PRO A 269 -8.43 17.27 16.42
CA PRO A 269 -7.66 16.03 16.46
C PRO A 269 -8.38 14.85 15.79
N GLN A 270 -9.72 14.84 15.83
CA GLN A 270 -10.55 13.78 15.27
C GLN A 270 -10.74 13.92 13.75
N LEU A 271 -10.61 15.14 13.22
CA LEU A 271 -10.85 15.38 11.80
C LEU A 271 -9.75 14.75 10.94
N MET A 272 -8.47 14.91 11.28
CA MET A 272 -7.37 14.38 10.44
C MET A 272 -7.49 12.87 10.16
N PRO A 273 -7.70 11.99 11.16
CA PRO A 273 -7.95 10.57 10.90
C PRO A 273 -9.16 10.31 9.98
N ARG A 274 -10.25 11.08 10.11
CA ARG A 274 -11.43 10.99 9.24
C ARG A 274 -11.10 11.38 7.80
N LEU A 275 -10.34 12.47 7.60
CA LEU A 275 -9.89 12.91 6.28
C LEU A 275 -9.05 11.86 5.59
N LEU A 276 -8.06 11.33 6.31
CA LEU A 276 -7.23 10.23 5.81
C LEU A 276 -8.14 9.05 5.45
N GLY A 277 -8.99 8.59 6.37
CA GLY A 277 -9.83 7.41 6.19
C GLY A 277 -10.87 7.48 5.06
N GLU A 278 -11.35 8.66 4.69
CA GLU A 278 -12.39 8.86 3.67
C GLU A 278 -11.85 9.33 2.32
N LEU A 279 -10.69 10.00 2.26
CA LEU A 279 -10.18 10.58 1.00
C LEU A 279 -8.96 9.87 0.41
N HIS A 280 -8.20 9.10 1.20
CA HIS A 280 -6.91 8.60 0.72
C HIS A 280 -7.01 7.61 -0.44
N GLU A 281 -7.96 6.68 -0.44
CA GLU A 281 -8.12 5.73 -1.55
C GLU A 281 -8.43 6.50 -2.85
N VAL A 282 -9.41 7.40 -2.79
CA VAL A 282 -9.84 8.17 -3.96
C VAL A 282 -8.75 9.13 -4.47
N LEU A 283 -8.04 9.80 -3.57
CA LEU A 283 -6.91 10.66 -3.95
C LEU A 283 -5.70 9.85 -4.45
N GLY A 284 -5.51 8.63 -3.94
CA GLY A 284 -4.52 7.69 -4.45
C GLY A 284 -4.86 7.24 -5.88
N GLY A 285 -6.14 6.94 -6.14
CA GLY A 285 -6.66 6.70 -7.48
C GLY A 285 -6.41 7.86 -8.44
N ALA A 286 -6.71 9.09 -7.99
CA ALA A 286 -6.42 10.30 -8.75
C ALA A 286 -4.92 10.46 -9.04
N ALA A 287 -4.04 10.04 -8.12
CA ALA A 287 -2.61 10.05 -8.35
C ALA A 287 -2.20 9.01 -9.40
N ALA A 288 -2.67 7.77 -9.26
CA ALA A 288 -2.39 6.71 -10.22
C ALA A 288 -2.85 7.07 -11.64
N LEU A 289 -4.05 7.68 -11.76
CA LEU A 289 -4.57 8.17 -13.03
C LEU A 289 -3.68 9.26 -13.61
N ARG A 290 -3.35 10.27 -12.81
CA ARG A 290 -2.58 11.43 -13.29
C ARG A 290 -1.14 11.13 -13.63
N TRP A 291 -0.57 10.08 -13.05
CA TRP A 291 0.76 9.58 -13.37
C TRP A 291 0.75 8.58 -14.53
N GLY A 292 -0.43 8.29 -15.10
CA GLY A 292 -0.60 7.39 -16.24
C GLY A 292 -0.23 5.95 -15.92
N LEU A 293 -0.67 5.46 -14.76
CA LEU A 293 -0.45 4.07 -14.31
C LEU A 293 -1.51 3.08 -14.82
N GLY A 294 -2.46 3.54 -15.63
CA GLY A 294 -3.50 2.67 -16.21
C GLY A 294 -4.65 2.35 -15.26
N ARG A 295 -5.75 1.86 -15.83
CA ARG A 295 -7.02 1.61 -15.12
C ARG A 295 -6.89 0.58 -14.00
N ALA A 296 -6.10 -0.47 -14.19
CA ALA A 296 -5.84 -1.49 -13.17
C ALA A 296 -5.21 -0.89 -11.90
N ALA A 297 -4.20 -0.02 -12.05
CA ALA A 297 -3.60 0.66 -10.91
C ALA A 297 -4.56 1.61 -10.22
N VAL A 298 -5.37 2.35 -11.00
CA VAL A 298 -6.43 3.21 -10.44
C VAL A 298 -7.41 2.39 -9.62
N ALA A 299 -7.89 1.25 -10.14
CA ALA A 299 -8.84 0.39 -9.46
C ALA A 299 -8.28 -0.14 -8.13
N VAL A 300 -7.05 -0.67 -8.13
CA VAL A 300 -6.39 -1.20 -6.92
C VAL A 300 -6.20 -0.10 -5.88
N VAL A 301 -5.60 1.03 -6.23
CA VAL A 301 -5.27 2.08 -5.25
C VAL A 301 -6.55 2.74 -4.70
N SER A 302 -7.60 2.87 -5.53
CA SER A 302 -8.89 3.48 -5.14
C SER A 302 -9.78 2.61 -4.26
N SER A 303 -9.43 1.34 -4.05
CA SER A 303 -10.27 0.39 -3.32
C SER A 303 -9.48 -0.68 -2.56
N HIS A 304 -8.23 -0.41 -2.21
CA HIS A 304 -7.33 -1.39 -1.59
C HIS A 304 -7.81 -1.87 -0.21
N HIS A 305 -8.62 -1.09 0.51
CA HIS A 305 -9.24 -1.54 1.76
C HIS A 305 -10.47 -2.44 1.55
N ARG A 306 -11.00 -2.51 0.32
CA ARG A 306 -12.14 -3.36 -0.08
C ARG A 306 -13.39 -3.17 0.80
N ARG A 307 -13.69 -1.92 1.20
CA ARG A 307 -14.83 -1.58 2.07
C ARG A 307 -16.19 -1.62 1.36
N SER A 308 -16.20 -1.32 0.07
CA SER A 308 -17.35 -1.43 -0.83
C SER A 308 -17.16 -2.59 -1.79
N ASP A 309 -18.23 -3.06 -2.42
CA ASP A 309 -18.08 -4.01 -3.53
C ASP A 309 -17.11 -3.42 -4.56
N PRO A 310 -16.04 -4.15 -4.93
CA PRO A 310 -15.11 -3.65 -5.91
C PRO A 310 -15.85 -3.49 -7.25
N LEU A 311 -15.62 -2.37 -7.93
CA LEU A 311 -16.16 -2.15 -9.28
C LEU A 311 -15.79 -3.30 -10.22
N GLU A 312 -14.59 -3.86 -10.02
CA GLU A 312 -14.10 -5.05 -10.71
C GLU A 312 -13.29 -5.95 -9.76
N PRO A 313 -13.51 -7.28 -9.76
CA PRO A 313 -12.65 -8.22 -9.05
C PRO A 313 -11.19 -8.06 -9.51
N SER A 314 -10.28 -7.90 -8.55
CA SER A 314 -8.85 -7.71 -8.83
C SER A 314 -8.01 -8.49 -7.83
N LEU A 315 -7.35 -9.55 -8.31
CA LEU A 315 -6.41 -10.33 -7.49
C LEU A 315 -5.21 -9.48 -7.04
N ALA A 316 -4.85 -8.45 -7.79
CA ALA A 316 -3.85 -7.49 -7.37
C ALA A 316 -4.33 -6.65 -6.17
N ALA A 317 -5.61 -6.24 -6.14
CA ALA A 317 -6.19 -5.57 -4.98
C ALA A 317 -6.25 -6.50 -3.76
N GLU A 318 -6.58 -7.78 -3.96
CA GLU A 318 -6.56 -8.79 -2.89
C GLU A 318 -5.16 -9.03 -2.32
N CYS A 319 -4.15 -9.08 -3.19
CA CYS A 319 -2.75 -9.19 -2.81
C CYS A 319 -2.31 -7.99 -1.95
N VAL A 320 -2.61 -6.76 -2.40
CA VAL A 320 -2.29 -5.53 -1.65
C VAL A 320 -3.04 -5.49 -0.31
N PHE A 321 -4.32 -5.88 -0.29
CA PHE A 321 -5.14 -5.94 0.92
C PHE A 321 -4.56 -6.89 1.99
N ILE A 322 -4.10 -8.07 1.58
CA ILE A 322 -3.44 -9.02 2.51
C ILE A 322 -2.08 -8.48 2.93
N ALA A 323 -1.29 -7.93 2.00
CA ALA A 323 0.02 -7.38 2.31
C ALA A 323 -0.06 -6.25 3.35
N GLU A 324 -1.02 -5.32 3.20
CA GLU A 324 -1.25 -4.21 4.13
C GLU A 324 -1.55 -4.73 5.53
N ARG A 325 -2.48 -5.69 5.64
CA ARG A 325 -2.85 -6.28 6.93
C ARG A 325 -1.71 -7.03 7.59
N LEU A 326 -0.88 -7.69 6.78
CA LEU A 326 0.29 -8.39 7.28
C LEU A 326 1.33 -7.41 7.85
N ASP A 327 1.63 -6.32 7.14
CA ASP A 327 2.50 -5.26 7.68
C ASP A 327 1.93 -4.70 8.99
N LEU A 328 0.64 -4.39 9.03
CA LEU A 328 0.00 -3.83 10.22
C LEU A 328 0.04 -4.80 11.40
N ALA A 329 -0.19 -6.09 11.17
CA ALA A 329 -0.09 -7.12 12.21
C ALA A 329 1.36 -7.25 12.72
N MET A 330 2.34 -7.32 11.82
CA MET A 330 3.76 -7.37 12.17
C MET A 330 4.21 -6.14 12.98
N ALA A 331 3.80 -4.95 12.55
CA ALA A 331 4.13 -3.69 13.23
C ALA A 331 3.54 -3.60 14.65
N ARG A 332 2.44 -4.31 14.91
CA ARG A 332 1.77 -4.38 16.23
C ARG A 332 2.20 -5.58 17.07
N GLY A 333 3.00 -6.50 16.51
CA GLY A 333 3.31 -7.78 17.16
C GLY A 333 2.09 -8.70 17.30
N GLU A 334 1.11 -8.55 16.42
CA GLU A 334 -0.10 -9.36 16.37
C GLU A 334 0.08 -10.56 15.43
N SER A 335 -0.64 -11.66 15.68
CA SER A 335 -0.67 -12.80 14.77
C SER A 335 -1.53 -12.52 13.53
N ALA A 336 -1.20 -13.15 12.40
CA ALA A 336 -2.04 -13.07 11.21
C ALA A 336 -3.38 -13.79 11.46
N ASN A 337 -4.49 -13.18 11.05
CA ASN A 337 -5.81 -13.81 11.07
C ASN A 337 -6.35 -13.90 9.64
N LEU A 338 -5.79 -14.83 8.88
CA LEU A 338 -6.06 -14.93 7.46
C LEU A 338 -7.53 -15.25 7.17
N VAL A 339 -8.17 -16.11 7.98
CA VAL A 339 -9.60 -16.43 7.84
C VAL A 339 -10.46 -15.17 7.94
N ARG A 340 -10.23 -14.34 8.97
CA ARG A 340 -10.93 -13.07 9.14
C ARG A 340 -10.67 -12.13 7.97
N TRP A 341 -9.44 -12.06 7.46
CA TRP A 341 -9.10 -11.17 6.36
C TRP A 341 -9.73 -11.62 5.04
N PHE A 342 -9.84 -12.92 4.80
CA PHE A 342 -10.56 -13.47 3.65
C PHE A 342 -12.05 -13.11 3.67
N ASP A 343 -12.68 -13.17 4.85
CA ASP A 343 -14.08 -12.80 5.04
C ASP A 343 -14.29 -11.28 4.89
N GLU A 344 -13.53 -10.46 5.65
CA GLU A 344 -13.62 -8.99 5.58
C GLU A 344 -13.37 -8.45 4.18
N GLY A 345 -12.39 -9.03 3.48
CA GLY A 345 -12.00 -8.63 2.13
C GLY A 345 -12.85 -9.27 1.05
N ARG A 346 -13.71 -10.25 1.37
CA ARG A 346 -14.44 -11.06 0.38
C ARG A 346 -13.49 -11.57 -0.71
N LEU A 347 -12.38 -12.18 -0.29
CA LEU A 347 -11.30 -12.55 -1.21
C LEU A 347 -11.71 -13.76 -2.05
N GLN A 348 -11.36 -13.71 -3.34
CA GLN A 348 -11.58 -14.79 -4.30
C GLN A 348 -10.32 -15.63 -4.54
N ALA A 349 -9.15 -15.14 -4.12
CA ALA A 349 -7.90 -15.88 -4.17
C ALA A 349 -7.97 -17.22 -3.43
N SER A 350 -7.08 -18.16 -3.77
CA SER A 350 -7.01 -19.44 -3.08
C SER A 350 -6.41 -19.28 -1.69
N TYR A 351 -7.19 -19.59 -0.65
CA TYR A 351 -6.70 -19.59 0.73
C TYR A 351 -5.46 -20.48 0.89
N ASP A 352 -5.50 -21.68 0.32
CA ASP A 352 -4.43 -22.68 0.40
C ASP A 352 -3.14 -22.24 -0.32
N ALA A 353 -3.25 -21.35 -1.32
CA ALA A 353 -2.09 -20.76 -1.97
C ALA A 353 -1.47 -19.63 -1.14
N VAL A 354 -2.29 -18.86 -0.41
CA VAL A 354 -1.86 -17.66 0.33
C VAL A 354 -1.33 -18.02 1.72
N ALA A 355 -1.99 -18.95 2.43
CA ALA A 355 -1.69 -19.27 3.83
C ALA A 355 -0.22 -19.65 4.09
N PRO A 356 0.42 -20.54 3.29
CA PRO A 356 1.81 -20.93 3.54
C PRO A 356 2.79 -19.76 3.41
N LEU A 357 2.50 -18.79 2.54
CA LEU A 357 3.34 -17.60 2.36
C LEU A 357 3.21 -16.65 3.56
N VAL A 358 1.99 -16.45 4.04
CA VAL A 358 1.71 -15.62 5.23
C VAL A 358 2.40 -16.19 6.46
N GLU A 359 2.30 -17.50 6.68
CA GLU A 359 2.99 -18.19 7.78
C GLU A 359 4.51 -18.00 7.70
N ARG A 360 5.09 -18.19 6.52
CA ARG A 360 6.54 -18.00 6.30
C ARG A 360 7.00 -16.56 6.54
N ILE A 361 6.18 -15.57 6.19
CA ILE A 361 6.51 -14.15 6.44
C ILE A 361 6.42 -13.83 7.94
N MET A 362 5.43 -14.39 8.65
CA MET A 362 5.23 -14.16 10.09
C MET A 362 6.22 -14.91 10.99
N ALA A 363 6.75 -16.04 10.51
CA ALA A 363 7.73 -16.85 11.21
C ALA A 363 9.05 -16.88 10.43
N PRO A 364 9.82 -15.77 10.39
CA PRO A 364 11.15 -15.81 9.81
C PRO A 364 12.01 -16.74 10.69
N ASP A 365 12.40 -17.88 10.14
CA ASP A 365 13.14 -18.94 10.85
C ASP A 365 14.25 -18.39 11.77
N SER A 366 14.39 -18.98 12.95
CA SER A 366 15.47 -18.72 13.92
C SER A 366 16.86 -19.22 13.45
N GLY A 367 17.08 -19.38 12.13
CA GLY A 367 18.34 -19.93 11.60
C GLY A 367 18.54 -19.90 10.08
N GLY A 368 17.62 -19.33 9.28
CA GLY A 368 17.80 -19.13 7.84
C GLY A 368 17.60 -17.66 7.53
N THR A 369 18.38 -17.11 6.59
CA THR A 369 18.39 -15.68 6.20
C THR A 369 16.98 -15.08 6.20
N GLY A 370 16.61 -14.44 7.31
CA GLY A 370 15.35 -13.73 7.42
C GLY A 370 15.30 -12.69 6.32
N PHE A 371 14.13 -12.51 5.70
CA PHE A 371 13.90 -11.39 4.81
C PHE A 371 14.00 -10.10 5.62
N HIS A 372 15.22 -9.59 5.78
CA HIS A 372 15.46 -8.23 6.19
C HIS A 372 15.21 -7.37 4.95
N PHE A 373 14.00 -6.82 4.87
CA PHE A 373 13.58 -5.91 3.80
C PHE A 373 14.38 -4.60 3.83
#